data_AF-A0A1S8AAP0-F1
#
_entry.id   AF-A0A1S8AAP0-F1
#
_cell.length_a   1.000
_cell.length_b   1.000
_cell.length_c   1.000
_cell.angle_alpha   90.00
_cell.angle_beta   90.00
_cell.angle_gamma   90.00
#
_symmetry.space_group_name_H-M   'P 1'
#
loop_
_entity.id
_entity.type
_entity.pdbx_description
1 polymer ?
#
loop_
_entity_poly.entity_id
_entity_poly.type
_entity_poly.pdbx_seq_one_letter_code
_entity_poly.pdbx_strand_id
1 'polypeptide(L)'
;MAFIRPYKDSDFDACAHICIATLPPTLASSPEAAKLSPYLWTHPYTFLSPATCHVLDDGEGRAVGYCIGCPDVHAFVADYERYVSAVLSRHVPEPDFGAREPWLKPAHTTTTITTTTTTTATTIKGDDEAGEEEMVVNPLALAQSAYRAD
;
A
#
# COMPACT_ATOMS: atom_id res chain seq x y z
N MET A 1 -32.95 12.81 -18.71
CA MET A 1 -32.78 13.69 -17.54
C MET A 1 -32.01 12.91 -16.51
N ALA A 2 -31.01 13.51 -15.86
CA ALA A 2 -30.21 12.82 -14.87
C ALA A 2 -31.01 12.57 -13.58
N PHE A 3 -30.79 11.43 -12.93
CA PHE A 3 -31.48 11.04 -11.69
C PHE A 3 -30.62 10.13 -10.82
N ILE A 4 -30.89 10.11 -9.52
CA ILE A 4 -30.21 9.21 -8.57
C ILE A 4 -30.94 7.87 -8.54
N ARG A 5 -30.19 6.77 -8.58
CA ARG A 5 -30.72 5.40 -8.41
C ARG A 5 -29.76 4.54 -7.59
N PRO A 6 -30.25 3.41 -7.04
CA PRO A 6 -29.36 2.41 -6.45
C PRO A 6 -28.31 1.91 -7.47
N TYR A 7 -27.14 1.58 -6.95
CA TYR A 7 -26.10 0.88 -7.70
C TYR A 7 -26.61 -0.49 -8.20
N LYS A 8 -26.14 -0.91 -9.37
CA LYS A 8 -26.27 -2.27 -9.91
C LYS A 8 -24.91 -2.77 -10.39
N ASP A 9 -24.72 -4.08 -10.44
CA ASP A 9 -23.44 -4.69 -10.83
C ASP A 9 -22.93 -4.21 -12.20
N SER A 10 -23.83 -3.90 -13.14
CA SER A 10 -23.43 -3.37 -14.45
C SER A 10 -22.79 -1.97 -14.41
N ASP A 11 -22.88 -1.26 -13.28
CA ASP A 11 -22.22 0.04 -13.09
C ASP A 11 -20.76 -0.10 -12.62
N PHE A 12 -20.26 -1.32 -12.37
CA PHE A 12 -18.92 -1.56 -11.84
C PHE A 12 -17.84 -0.77 -12.58
N ASP A 13 -17.74 -0.93 -13.90
CA ASP A 13 -16.72 -0.24 -14.71
C ASP A 13 -16.94 1.28 -14.78
N ALA A 14 -18.21 1.73 -14.77
CA ALA A 14 -18.52 3.15 -14.77
C ALA A 14 -18.11 3.82 -13.45
N CYS A 15 -18.35 3.17 -12.31
CA CYS A 15 -17.87 3.62 -11.01
C CYS A 15 -16.33 3.63 -10.94
N ALA A 16 -15.65 2.65 -11.54
CA ALA A 16 -14.19 2.66 -11.65
C ALA A 16 -13.69 3.86 -12.46
N HIS A 17 -14.33 4.13 -13.61
CA HIS A 17 -14.01 5.28 -14.44
C HIS A 17 -14.20 6.61 -13.69
N ILE A 18 -15.31 6.79 -12.98
CA ILE A 18 -15.58 7.99 -12.17
C ILE A 18 -14.50 8.17 -11.10
N CYS A 19 -14.12 7.10 -10.38
CA CYS A 19 -13.05 7.16 -9.38
C CYS A 19 -11.74 7.68 -10.00
N ILE A 20 -11.31 7.09 -11.12
CA ILE A 20 -10.08 7.48 -11.82
C ILE A 20 -10.15 8.92 -12.33
N ALA A 21 -11.28 9.30 -12.94
CA ALA A 21 -11.47 10.65 -13.52
C ALA A 21 -11.51 11.76 -12.46
N THR A 22 -11.72 11.42 -11.19
CA THR A 22 -11.80 12.35 -10.07
C THR A 22 -10.58 12.30 -9.15
N LEU A 23 -9.54 11.54 -9.51
CA LEU A 23 -8.32 11.47 -8.73
C LEU A 23 -7.60 12.83 -8.67
N PRO A 24 -6.93 13.13 -7.55
CA PRO A 24 -6.03 14.28 -7.49
C PRO A 24 -4.89 14.10 -8.51
N PRO A 25 -4.34 15.19 -9.08
CA PRO A 25 -3.28 15.11 -10.09
C PRO A 25 -2.07 14.26 -9.68
N THR A 26 -1.73 14.23 -8.39
CA THR A 26 -0.62 13.44 -7.83
C THR A 26 -0.82 11.94 -7.94
N LEU A 27 -2.05 11.45 -7.88
CA LEU A 27 -2.38 10.03 -8.08
C LEU A 27 -2.66 9.73 -9.55
N ALA A 28 -3.33 10.65 -10.25
CA ALA A 28 -3.65 10.51 -11.66
C ALA A 28 -2.39 10.44 -12.55
N SER A 29 -1.26 11.01 -12.10
CA SER A 29 0.02 10.94 -12.83
C SER A 29 0.69 9.57 -12.80
N SER A 30 0.30 8.66 -11.88
CA SER A 30 0.80 7.28 -11.85
C SER A 30 -0.25 6.34 -12.45
N PRO A 31 0.04 5.66 -13.57
CA PRO A 31 -0.86 4.66 -14.16
C PRO A 31 -1.25 3.55 -13.18
N GLU A 32 -0.31 3.11 -12.35
CA GLU A 32 -0.48 2.05 -11.35
C GLU A 32 -1.39 2.52 -10.22
N ALA A 33 -1.15 3.72 -9.69
CA ALA A 33 -1.99 4.30 -8.66
C ALA A 33 -3.41 4.52 -9.19
N ALA A 34 -3.56 5.09 -10.39
CA ALA A 34 -4.84 5.28 -11.04
C ALA A 34 -5.59 3.94 -11.21
N LYS A 35 -4.92 2.91 -11.72
CA LYS A 35 -5.51 1.57 -11.90
C LYS A 35 -5.97 0.94 -10.58
N LEU A 36 -5.21 1.11 -9.49
CA LEU A 36 -5.52 0.54 -8.18
C LEU A 36 -6.62 1.32 -7.44
N SER A 37 -6.76 2.61 -7.73
CA SER A 37 -7.66 3.54 -7.04
C SER A 37 -9.10 3.04 -6.82
N PRO A 38 -9.82 2.56 -7.85
CA PRO A 38 -11.20 2.11 -7.65
C PRO A 38 -11.28 0.85 -6.78
N TYR A 39 -10.23 0.03 -6.74
CA TYR A 39 -10.15 -1.12 -5.84
C TYR A 39 -9.90 -0.75 -4.37
N LEU A 40 -9.46 0.48 -4.09
CA LEU A 40 -9.28 0.98 -2.73
C LEU A 40 -10.47 1.80 -2.26
N TRP A 41 -11.01 2.66 -3.13
CA TRP A 41 -11.94 3.71 -2.72
C TRP A 41 -13.36 3.54 -3.26
N THR A 42 -13.62 2.55 -4.12
CA THR A 42 -14.94 2.38 -4.76
C THR A 42 -15.49 0.98 -4.63
N HIS A 43 -14.83 -0.02 -5.21
CA HIS A 43 -15.31 -1.40 -5.29
C HIS A 43 -15.51 -2.11 -3.94
N PRO A 44 -14.73 -1.83 -2.88
CA PRO A 44 -15.03 -2.39 -1.57
C PRO A 44 -16.47 -2.08 -1.14
N TYR A 45 -16.94 -0.85 -1.38
CA TYR A 45 -18.30 -0.43 -1.01
C TYR A 45 -19.36 -1.04 -1.92
N THR A 46 -19.16 -1.01 -3.24
CA THR A 46 -20.14 -1.57 -4.18
C THR A 46 -20.28 -3.09 -4.05
N PHE A 47 -19.30 -3.77 -3.48
CA PHE A 47 -19.33 -5.22 -3.24
C PHE A 47 -19.80 -5.60 -1.82
N LEU A 48 -19.27 -4.97 -0.77
CA LEU A 48 -19.59 -5.32 0.62
C LEU A 48 -20.85 -4.63 1.15
N SER A 49 -21.18 -3.45 0.62
CA SER A 49 -22.33 -2.64 1.05
C SER A 49 -23.10 -2.03 -0.13
N PRO A 50 -23.54 -2.83 -1.14
CA PRO A 50 -24.21 -2.30 -2.33
C PRO A 50 -25.51 -1.56 -2.02
N ALA A 51 -26.23 -1.98 -0.96
CA ALA A 51 -27.49 -1.36 -0.55
C ALA A 51 -27.34 0.11 -0.10
N THR A 52 -26.14 0.54 0.26
CA THR A 52 -25.83 1.93 0.63
C THR A 52 -25.16 2.71 -0.50
N CYS A 53 -25.02 2.10 -1.69
CA CYS A 53 -24.40 2.72 -2.85
C CYS A 53 -25.46 3.23 -3.84
N HIS A 54 -25.34 4.50 -4.22
CA HIS A 54 -26.19 5.15 -5.21
C HIS A 54 -25.34 5.77 -6.30
N VAL A 55 -25.88 5.82 -7.52
CA VAL A 55 -25.24 6.45 -8.66
C VAL A 55 -26.13 7.54 -9.24
N LEU A 56 -25.50 8.56 -9.82
CA LEU A 56 -26.15 9.52 -10.70
C LEU A 56 -26.19 8.91 -12.10
N ASP A 57 -27.38 8.60 -12.61
CA ASP A 57 -27.60 8.16 -13.98
C ASP A 57 -27.76 9.38 -14.90
N ASP A 58 -27.22 9.33 -16.12
CA ASP A 58 -27.36 10.41 -17.11
C ASP A 58 -28.76 10.49 -17.74
N GLY A 59 -29.60 9.48 -17.53
CA GLY A 59 -30.91 9.33 -18.14
C GLY A 59 -30.95 8.30 -19.27
N GLU A 60 -29.80 7.75 -19.66
CA GLU A 60 -29.65 6.71 -20.69
C GLU A 60 -29.19 5.37 -20.08
N GLY A 61 -29.06 5.30 -18.75
CA GLY A 61 -28.69 4.09 -18.03
C GLY A 61 -27.23 4.04 -17.58
N ARG A 62 -26.43 5.09 -17.84
CA ARG A 62 -25.00 5.16 -17.51
C ARG A 62 -24.79 5.89 -16.20
N ALA A 63 -24.04 5.28 -15.29
CA ALA A 63 -23.57 5.97 -14.10
C ALA A 63 -22.50 7.03 -14.46
N VAL A 64 -22.72 8.28 -14.04
CA VAL A 64 -21.83 9.43 -14.27
C VAL A 64 -21.39 10.12 -12.96
N GLY A 65 -21.83 9.59 -11.81
CA GLY A 65 -21.39 10.00 -10.48
C GLY A 65 -21.84 8.96 -9.45
N TYR A 66 -21.29 8.99 -8.23
CA TYR A 66 -21.72 8.09 -7.16
C TYR A 66 -21.70 8.75 -5.78
N CYS A 67 -22.52 8.22 -4.89
CA CYS A 67 -22.44 8.41 -3.44
C CYS A 67 -22.47 7.01 -2.81
N ILE A 68 -21.38 6.63 -2.16
CA ILE A 68 -21.15 5.29 -1.63
C ILE A 68 -20.67 5.38 -0.19
N GLY A 69 -20.89 4.31 0.56
CA GLY A 69 -20.46 4.21 1.94
C GLY A 69 -20.85 2.88 2.54
N CYS A 70 -20.60 2.71 3.83
CA CYS A 70 -21.08 1.60 4.63
C CYS A 70 -21.67 2.15 5.94
N PRO A 71 -22.74 1.56 6.48
CA PRO A 71 -23.36 2.03 7.71
C PRO A 71 -22.60 1.60 8.97
N ASP A 72 -21.80 0.53 8.87
CA ASP A 72 -21.02 -0.04 9.96
C ASP A 72 -19.61 -0.38 9.45
N VAL A 73 -18.62 0.37 9.91
CA VAL A 73 -17.21 0.18 9.52
C VAL A 73 -16.60 -1.10 10.10
N HIS A 74 -17.06 -1.56 11.27
CA HIS A 74 -16.53 -2.76 11.90
C HIS A 74 -16.98 -4.01 11.15
N ALA A 75 -18.27 -4.07 10.79
CA ALA A 75 -18.78 -5.13 9.92
C ALA A 75 -18.11 -5.11 8.54
N PHE A 76 -17.92 -3.91 7.97
CA PHE A 76 -17.23 -3.73 6.68
C PHE A 76 -15.79 -4.27 6.70
N VAL A 77 -15.03 -3.99 7.78
CA VAL A 77 -13.66 -4.48 7.95
C VAL A 77 -13.63 -5.98 8.19
N ALA A 78 -14.57 -6.52 8.99
CA ALA A 78 -14.65 -7.96 9.24
C ALA A 78 -14.88 -8.76 7.95
N ASP A 79 -15.63 -8.22 7.00
CA ASP A 79 -15.91 -8.86 5.71
C ASP A 79 -14.89 -8.52 4.60
N TYR A 80 -13.84 -7.75 4.90
CA TYR A 80 -12.93 -7.25 3.87
C TYR A 80 -12.16 -8.37 3.16
N GLU A 81 -11.86 -9.48 3.84
CA GLU A 81 -11.23 -10.67 3.24
C GLU A 81 -12.10 -11.28 2.12
N ARG A 82 -13.43 -11.20 2.25
CA ARG A 82 -14.37 -11.62 1.19
C ARG A 82 -14.22 -10.74 -0.06
N TYR A 83 -14.03 -9.44 0.11
CA TYR A 83 -13.75 -8.53 -1.00
C TYR A 83 -12.40 -8.82 -1.65
N VAL A 84 -11.36 -9.05 -0.84
CA VAL A 84 -10.01 -9.35 -1.34
C VAL A 84 -10.02 -10.60 -2.21
N SER A 85 -10.63 -11.68 -1.74
CA SER A 85 -10.69 -12.95 -2.46
C SER A 85 -11.60 -12.91 -3.70
N ALA A 86 -12.77 -12.27 -3.61
CA ALA A 86 -13.76 -12.29 -4.68
C ALA A 86 -13.51 -11.26 -5.79
N VAL A 87 -12.91 -10.11 -5.46
CA VAL A 87 -12.73 -8.99 -6.38
C VAL A 87 -11.24 -8.67 -6.54
N LEU A 88 -10.56 -8.22 -5.48
CA LEU A 88 -9.22 -7.65 -5.60
C LEU A 88 -8.23 -8.63 -6.25
N SER A 89 -8.13 -9.85 -5.73
CA SER A 89 -7.16 -10.87 -6.16
C SER A 89 -7.41 -11.38 -7.58
N ARG A 90 -8.62 -11.16 -8.14
CA ARG A 90 -8.93 -11.52 -9.53
C ARG A 90 -8.44 -10.48 -10.53
N HIS A 91 -8.32 -9.23 -10.11
CA HIS A 91 -8.05 -8.10 -11.00
C HIS A 91 -6.69 -7.44 -10.76
N VAL A 92 -6.15 -7.56 -9.55
CA VAL A 92 -4.88 -6.98 -9.13
C VAL A 92 -3.97 -8.12 -8.68
N PRO A 93 -2.81 -8.32 -9.33
CA PRO A 93 -1.86 -9.34 -8.89
C PRO A 93 -1.34 -8.99 -7.51
N GLU A 94 -0.98 -10.02 -6.73
CA GLU A 94 -0.28 -9.79 -5.48
C GLU A 94 1.02 -9.04 -5.75
N PRO A 95 1.36 -8.03 -4.93
CA PRO A 95 2.61 -7.31 -5.09
C PRO A 95 3.79 -8.25 -4.83
N ASP A 96 4.69 -8.35 -5.80
CA ASP A 96 5.98 -8.99 -5.61
C ASP A 96 6.92 -7.99 -4.93
N PHE A 97 7.26 -8.25 -3.68
CA PHE A 97 8.17 -7.42 -2.91
C PHE A 97 9.63 -7.90 -2.95
N GLY A 98 9.92 -9.00 -3.67
CA GLY A 98 11.21 -9.68 -3.57
C GLY A 98 11.57 -10.06 -2.13
N ALA A 99 12.83 -10.45 -1.91
CA ALA A 99 13.37 -10.53 -0.55
C ALA A 99 13.54 -9.10 0.00
N ARG A 100 12.69 -8.72 0.96
CA ARG A 100 12.83 -7.45 1.68
C ARG A 100 14.02 -7.53 2.63
N GLU A 101 14.87 -6.53 2.54
CA GLU A 101 15.96 -6.33 3.48
C GLU A 101 15.35 -5.98 4.85
N PRO A 102 15.91 -6.50 5.96
CA PRO A 102 15.42 -6.17 7.29
C PRO A 102 15.59 -4.67 7.55
N TRP A 103 14.58 -4.07 8.20
CA TRP A 103 14.57 -2.62 8.50
C TRP A 103 15.80 -2.18 9.32
N LEU A 104 16.24 -3.05 10.23
CA LEU A 104 17.41 -2.84 11.08
C LEU A 104 18.49 -3.88 10.74
N LYS A 105 19.75 -3.46 10.81
CA LYS A 105 20.92 -4.35 10.75
C LYS A 105 21.94 -3.96 11.83
N PRO A 106 22.81 -4.88 12.29
CA PRO A 106 23.88 -4.53 13.20
C PRO A 106 24.79 -3.44 12.59
N ALA A 107 25.17 -2.45 13.39
CA ALA A 107 26.20 -1.49 13.03
C ALA A 107 27.51 -2.26 12.86
N HIS A 108 28.04 -2.34 11.63
CA HIS A 108 29.36 -2.91 11.45
C HIS A 108 30.36 -2.10 12.27
N THR A 109 30.99 -2.73 13.27
CA THR A 109 32.16 -2.16 13.96
C THR A 109 33.21 -1.91 12.88
N THR A 110 33.36 -0.67 12.47
CA THR A 110 34.48 -0.27 11.61
C THR A 110 35.73 -0.51 12.44
N THR A 111 36.40 -1.64 12.22
CA THR A 111 37.76 -1.83 12.70
C THR A 111 38.62 -0.83 11.93
N THR A 112 38.79 0.35 12.51
CA THR A 112 39.83 1.29 12.07
C THR A 112 41.16 0.59 12.30
N ILE A 113 41.73 0.04 11.22
CA ILE A 113 43.12 -0.41 11.24
C ILE A 113 43.98 0.86 11.29
N THR A 114 44.30 1.30 12.51
CA THR A 114 45.36 2.27 12.71
C THR A 114 46.68 1.53 12.50
N THR A 115 47.34 1.78 11.37
CA THR A 115 48.72 1.31 11.14
C THR A 115 49.64 2.06 12.10
N THR A 116 49.85 1.49 13.29
CA THR A 116 50.83 1.99 14.26
C THR A 116 52.14 1.25 14.04
N THR A 117 53.17 1.97 13.59
CA THR A 117 54.54 1.48 13.51
C THR A 117 55.01 1.02 14.89
N THR A 118 55.51 -0.21 14.93
CA THR A 118 56.12 -0.96 16.03
C THR A 118 56.81 -0.12 17.12
N THR A 119 56.36 -0.28 18.38
CA THR A 119 57.25 -0.48 19.55
C THR A 119 56.48 -1.22 20.65
N THR A 120 57.13 -2.27 21.15
CA THR A 120 56.79 -3.30 22.15
C THR A 120 56.04 -2.86 23.42
N ALA A 121 54.96 -3.57 23.80
CA ALA A 121 54.80 -4.30 25.09
C ALA A 121 53.37 -4.83 25.39
N THR A 122 53.32 -6.13 25.72
CA THR A 122 52.53 -6.87 26.74
C THR A 122 50.98 -6.80 26.79
N THR A 123 50.38 -7.99 26.62
CA THR A 123 48.98 -8.43 26.80
C THR A 123 48.41 -8.27 28.22
N ILE A 124 47.11 -7.88 28.35
CA ILE A 124 46.13 -8.45 29.33
C ILE A 124 44.70 -8.44 28.73
N LYS A 125 44.06 -9.63 28.73
CA LYS A 125 42.65 -10.01 29.04
C LYS A 125 41.59 -8.87 28.97
N GLY A 126 40.46 -8.95 28.26
CA GLY A 126 39.59 -10.09 27.97
C GLY A 126 38.36 -10.03 28.87
N ASP A 127 37.44 -9.07 28.60
CA ASP A 127 36.12 -8.98 29.22
C ASP A 127 35.07 -9.03 28.10
N ASP A 128 34.45 -10.21 27.94
CA ASP A 128 33.28 -10.43 27.09
C ASP A 128 32.06 -9.86 27.82
N GLU A 129 31.81 -8.55 27.70
CA GLU A 129 30.46 -8.03 27.86
C GLU A 129 29.71 -8.28 26.55
N ALA A 130 28.62 -9.06 26.62
CA ALA A 130 27.67 -9.21 25.53
C ALA A 130 26.99 -7.85 25.29
N GLY A 131 27.69 -6.97 24.57
CA GLY A 131 27.19 -5.68 24.16
C GLY A 131 25.94 -5.89 23.30
N GLU A 132 24.85 -5.21 23.65
CA GLU A 132 23.71 -5.10 22.76
C GLU A 132 24.22 -4.53 21.42
N GLU A 133 24.20 -5.35 20.37
CA GLU A 133 24.64 -4.92 19.04
C GLU A 133 23.81 -3.71 18.63
N GLU A 134 24.47 -2.56 18.47
CA GLU A 134 23.80 -1.33 18.08
C GLU A 134 23.13 -1.54 16.71
N MET A 135 21.79 -1.50 16.68
CA MET A 135 21.01 -1.70 15.47
C MET A 135 20.85 -0.37 14.73
N VAL A 136 21.22 -0.34 13.45
CA VAL A 136 21.08 0.83 12.58
C VAL A 136 20.10 0.55 11.44
N VAL A 137 19.45 1.61 10.95
CA VAL A 137 18.54 1.52 9.79
C VAL A 137 19.31 0.99 8.59
N ASN A 138 18.79 -0.06 7.95
CA ASN A 138 19.40 -0.64 6.77
C ASN A 138 19.15 0.28 5.56
N PRO A 139 20.19 0.89 4.96
CA PRO A 139 20.01 1.76 3.80
C PRO A 139 19.41 1.04 2.59
N LEU A 140 19.59 -0.28 2.47
CA LEU A 140 18.96 -1.07 1.40
C LEU A 140 17.45 -1.20 1.63
N ALA A 141 17.00 -1.44 2.86
CA ALA A 141 15.57 -1.47 3.20
C ALA A 141 14.91 -0.10 2.97
N LEU A 142 15.62 0.99 3.30
CA LEU A 142 15.16 2.35 3.01
C LEU A 142 15.06 2.61 1.50
N ALA A 143 16.05 2.18 0.72
CA ALA A 143 16.05 2.31 -0.74
C ALA A 143 14.99 1.43 -1.44
N GLN A 144 14.62 0.29 -0.86
CA GLN A 144 13.52 -0.55 -1.31
C GLN A 144 12.14 0.08 -1.01
N SER A 145 12.03 0.89 0.04
CA SER A 145 10.80 1.55 0.45
C SER A 145 10.62 2.95 -0.16
N ALA A 146 11.70 3.51 -0.72
CA ALA A 146 11.66 4.81 -1.37
C ALA A 146 10.83 4.71 -2.66
N TYR A 147 9.76 5.50 -2.73
CA TYR A 147 8.98 5.67 -3.95
C TYR A 147 9.92 6.10 -5.09
N ARG A 148 9.99 5.29 -6.14
CA ARG A 148 10.66 5.65 -7.40
C ARG A 148 9.57 6.16 -8.33
N ALA A 149 9.78 7.37 -8.84
CA ALA A 149 8.84 8.05 -9.72
C ALA A 149 9.18 7.78 -11.19
N ASP A 150 9.74 6.61 -11.50
CA ASP A 150 10.24 6.27 -12.84
C ASP A 150 9.20 6.49 -13.94
#